data_AF-A0A0F9NML8-F1
#
_entry.id   AF-A0A0F9NML8-F1
#
_cell.length_a   1.000
_cell.length_b   1.000
_cell.length_c   1.000
_cell.angle_alpha   90.00
_cell.angle_beta   90.00
_cell.angle_gamma   90.00
#
_symmetry.space_group_name_H-M   'P 1'
#
loop_
_entity.id
_entity.type
_entity.pdbx_description
1 polymer ?
#
loop_
_entity_poly.entity_id
_entity_poly.type
_entity_poly.pdbx_seq_one_letter_code
_entity_poly.pdbx_strand_id
1 'polypeptide(L)'
;MRVIRKDWDVIRREYITTPITMDELCEKHTLAHSTMAWHMKREQWTDKRKEHCKRVDERQALIKSIENVVRLKLNAETRVGLKLQSEENLKFLASILNKSKNNIAELTKIAELLRGNATERTEVPEKEKQERIDRLTRYRTASVN
;
A
#
# COMPACT_ATOMS: atom_id res chain seq x y z
N MET A 1 -0.17 39.89 57.76
CA MET A 1 -0.78 39.60 56.45
C MET A 1 0.33 39.29 55.45
N ARG A 2 0.40 38.10 54.87
CA ARG A 2 1.38 37.80 53.82
C ARG A 2 0.96 38.51 52.54
N VAL A 3 1.75 39.45 52.06
CA VAL A 3 1.57 40.03 50.73
C VAL A 3 1.92 38.94 49.73
N ILE A 4 0.91 38.30 49.14
CA ILE A 4 1.11 37.35 48.04
C ILE A 4 1.65 38.16 46.87
N ARG A 5 2.95 38.01 46.60
CA ARG A 5 3.62 38.66 45.48
C ARG A 5 3.04 38.06 44.21
N LYS A 6 2.32 38.87 43.44
CA LYS A 6 1.68 38.45 42.20
C LYS A 6 2.75 38.25 41.13
N ASP A 7 2.72 37.09 40.48
CA ASP A 7 3.68 36.74 39.43
C ASP A 7 3.20 37.28 38.08
N TRP A 8 3.64 38.50 37.76
CA TRP A 8 3.28 39.18 36.52
C TRP A 8 3.78 38.46 35.26
N ASP A 9 4.83 37.65 35.35
CA ASP A 9 5.36 36.91 34.20
C ASP A 9 4.41 35.80 33.74
N VAL A 10 3.77 35.13 34.69
CA VAL A 10 2.76 34.10 34.42
C VAL A 10 1.53 34.72 33.75
N ILE A 11 1.03 35.82 34.33
CA ILE A 11 -0.15 36.55 33.82
C ILE A 11 0.09 37.07 32.40
N ARG A 12 1.28 37.64 32.17
CA ARG A 12 1.71 38.10 30.85
C ARG A 12 1.73 36.97 29.83
N ARG A 13 2.36 35.84 30.19
CA ARG A 13 2.47 34.68 29.28
C ARG A 13 1.10 34.15 28.92
N GLU A 14 0.22 34.02 29.91
CA GLU A 14 -1.15 33.58 29.72
C GLU A 14 -1.90 34.49 28.74
N TYR A 15 -1.87 35.81 28.94
CA TYR A 15 -2.51 36.77 28.03
C TYR A 15 -1.99 36.68 26.58
N ILE A 16 -0.67 36.53 26.41
CA ILE A 16 -0.03 36.51 25.08
C ILE A 16 -0.31 35.21 24.32
N THR A 17 -0.39 34.09 25.03
CA THR A 17 -0.44 32.75 24.42
C THR A 17 -1.85 32.16 24.31
N THR A 18 -2.83 32.73 25.00
CA THR A 18 -4.20 32.21 25.04
C THR A 18 -5.20 33.24 24.49
N PRO A 19 -6.40 32.81 24.05
CA PRO A 19 -7.43 33.73 23.57
C PRO A 19 -8.12 34.54 24.69
N ILE A 20 -7.64 34.50 25.94
CA ILE A 20 -8.27 35.15 27.08
C ILE A 20 -8.37 36.67 26.92
N THR A 21 -9.47 37.25 27.38
CA THR A 21 -9.70 38.70 27.44
C THR A 21 -9.06 39.30 28.69
N MET A 22 -8.93 40.64 28.71
CA MET A 22 -8.41 41.34 29.88
C MET A 22 -9.34 41.18 31.09
N ASP A 23 -10.66 41.16 30.87
CA ASP A 23 -11.66 41.03 31.93
C ASP A 23 -11.58 39.67 32.61
N GLU A 24 -11.57 38.60 31.81
CA GLU A 24 -11.39 37.22 32.30
C GLU A 24 -10.07 37.05 33.06
N LEU A 25 -9.00 37.70 32.59
CA LEU A 25 -7.69 37.66 33.26
C LEU A 25 -7.70 38.45 34.58
N CYS A 26 -8.42 39.56 34.66
CA CYS A 26 -8.58 40.34 35.89
C CYS A 26 -9.41 39.58 36.93
N GLU A 27 -10.49 38.92 36.51
CA GLU A 27 -11.32 38.06 37.37
C GLU A 27 -10.50 36.89 37.92
N LYS A 28 -9.81 36.15 37.03
CA LYS A 28 -9.00 34.98 37.39
C LYS A 28 -7.92 35.29 38.42
N HIS A 29 -7.26 36.44 38.30
CA HIS A 29 -6.14 36.82 39.17
C HIS A 29 -6.52 37.83 40.26
N THR A 30 -7.81 38.14 40.42
CA THR A 30 -8.34 39.15 41.36
C THR A 30 -7.56 40.46 41.27
N LEU A 31 -7.52 41.03 40.06
CA LEU A 31 -6.79 42.27 39.75
C LEU A 31 -7.74 43.42 39.47
N ALA A 32 -7.34 44.61 39.92
CA ALA A 32 -7.96 45.83 39.46
C ALA A 32 -7.62 46.04 37.97
N HIS A 33 -8.65 46.35 37.20
CA HIS A 33 -8.55 46.59 35.76
C HIS A 33 -7.53 47.70 35.42
N SER A 34 -7.44 48.74 36.27
CA SER A 34 -6.44 49.83 36.13
C SER A 34 -5.00 49.34 36.27
N THR A 35 -4.73 48.43 37.21
CA THR A 35 -3.41 47.81 37.39
C THR A 35 -3.04 46.97 36.18
N MET A 36 -3.97 46.15 35.68
CA MET A 36 -3.75 45.33 34.49
C MET A 36 -3.47 46.19 33.26
N ALA A 37 -4.31 47.19 33.00
CA ALA A 37 -4.17 48.09 31.86
C ALA A 37 -2.82 48.82 31.87
N TRP A 38 -2.33 49.23 33.05
CA TRP A 38 -1.01 49.84 33.18
C TRP A 38 0.12 48.88 32.79
N HIS A 39 0.10 47.63 33.27
CA HIS A 39 1.08 46.61 32.91
C HIS A 39 1.04 46.28 31.41
N MET A 40 -0.16 46.04 30.87
CA MET A 40 -0.35 45.75 29.45
C MET A 40 0.19 46.85 28.54
N LYS A 41 -0.04 48.12 28.91
CA LYS A 41 0.48 49.28 28.18
C LYS A 41 1.99 49.42 28.32
N ARG A 42 2.51 49.33 29.55
CA ARG A 42 3.94 49.51 29.84
C ARG A 42 4.81 48.46 29.15
N GLU A 43 4.31 47.23 29.05
CA GLU A 43 5.06 46.10 28.51
C GLU A 43 4.60 45.66 27.11
N GLN A 44 3.67 46.39 26.51
CA GLN A 44 3.16 46.18 25.14
C GLN A 44 2.63 44.76 24.91
N TRP A 45 1.82 44.26 25.85
CA TRP A 45 1.33 42.87 25.79
C TRP A 45 0.49 42.59 24.53
N THR A 46 -0.29 43.57 24.07
CA THR A 46 -1.09 43.45 22.86
C THR A 46 -0.24 43.24 21.61
N ASP A 47 0.89 43.95 21.50
CA ASP A 47 1.79 43.83 20.34
C ASP A 47 2.52 42.48 20.37
N LYS A 48 2.98 42.06 21.56
CA LYS A 48 3.57 40.72 21.75
C LYS A 48 2.58 39.59 21.45
N ARG A 49 1.30 39.76 21.77
CA ARG A 49 0.23 38.82 21.41
C ARG A 49 0.05 38.76 19.89
N LYS A 50 0.02 39.90 19.19
CA LYS A 50 -0.04 39.93 17.73
C LYS A 50 1.15 39.23 17.09
N GLU A 51 2.36 39.48 17.57
CA GLU A 51 3.57 38.79 17.10
C GLU A 51 3.51 37.29 17.36
N HIS A 52 3.03 36.88 18.54
CA HIS A 52 2.85 35.47 18.86
C HIS A 52 1.86 34.80 17.91
N CYS A 53 0.68 35.39 17.69
CA CYS A 53 -0.29 34.87 16.72
C CYS A 53 0.31 34.75 15.32
N LYS A 54 1.02 35.78 14.84
CA LYS A 54 1.68 35.75 13.53
C LYS A 54 2.67 34.59 13.41
N ARG A 55 3.52 34.38 14.42
CA ARG A 55 4.47 33.25 14.44
C ARG A 55 3.76 31.90 14.45
N VAL A 56 2.66 31.77 15.18
CA VAL A 56 1.85 30.54 15.21
C VAL A 56 1.24 30.27 13.83
N ASP A 57 0.70 31.30 13.17
CA ASP A 57 0.12 31.18 11.82
C ASP A 57 1.17 30.80 10.78
N GLU A 58 2.34 31.45 10.80
CA GLU A 58 3.48 31.12 9.93
C GLU A 58 3.94 29.68 10.13
N ARG A 59 4.04 29.24 11.39
CA ARG A 59 4.40 27.85 11.74
C ARG A 59 3.34 26.87 11.24
N GLN A 60 2.05 27.19 11.40
CA GLN A 60 0.97 26.33 10.94
C GLN A 60 0.95 26.23 9.41
N ALA A 61 1.24 27.32 8.70
CA ALA A 61 1.38 27.32 7.25
C ALA A 61 2.56 26.44 6.80
N LEU A 62 3.70 26.51 7.50
CA LEU A 62 4.85 25.65 7.23
C LEU A 62 4.53 24.17 7.45
N ILE A 63 3.86 23.83 8.56
CA ILE A 63 3.43 22.45 8.84
C ILE A 63 2.56 21.91 7.69
N LYS A 64 1.55 22.67 7.26
CA LYS A 64 0.68 22.29 6.13
C LYS A 64 1.47 22.09 4.83
N SER A 65 2.50 22.91 4.59
CA SER A 65 3.38 22.77 3.43
C SER A 65 4.17 21.46 3.48
N ILE A 66 4.74 21.13 4.65
CA ILE A 66 5.49 19.88 4.86
C ILE A 66 4.56 18.67 4.68
N GLU A 67 3.37 18.69 5.27
CA GLU A 67 2.37 17.62 5.13
C GLU A 67 2.02 17.37 3.66
N ASN A 68 1.84 18.42 2.86
CA ASN A 68 1.60 18.31 1.43
C ASN A 68 2.76 17.63 0.69
N VAL A 69 4.00 18.03 0.98
CA VAL A 69 5.20 17.44 0.35
C VAL A 69 5.34 15.96 0.72
N VAL A 70 5.16 15.61 1.99
CA VAL A 70 5.21 14.22 2.47
C VAL A 70 4.15 13.37 1.79
N ARG A 71 2.92 13.86 1.70
CA ARG A 71 1.82 13.17 1.00
C ARG A 71 2.15 12.93 -0.47
N LEU A 72 2.72 13.92 -1.16
CA LEU A 72 3.12 13.77 -2.57
C LEU A 72 4.23 12.72 -2.74
N LYS A 73 5.22 12.69 -1.84
CA LYS A 73 6.28 11.67 -1.86
C LYS A 73 5.75 10.27 -1.64
N LEU A 74 4.90 10.08 -0.62
CA LEU A 74 4.28 8.78 -0.34
C LEU A 74 3.46 8.26 -1.53
N ASN A 75 2.71 9.15 -2.18
CA ASN A 75 1.95 8.81 -3.39
C ASN A 75 2.87 8.41 -4.55
N ALA A 76 4.00 9.09 -4.73
CA ALA A 76 4.98 8.74 -5.75
C ALA A 76 5.63 7.37 -5.47
N GLU A 77 6.05 7.12 -4.23
CA GLU A 77 6.62 5.84 -3.80
C GLU A 77 5.64 4.67 -3.99
N THR A 78 4.37 4.87 -3.63
CA THR A 78 3.31 3.87 -3.83
C THR A 78 3.16 3.52 -5.31
N ARG A 79 3.17 4.52 -6.20
CA ARG A 79 3.11 4.30 -7.66
C ARG A 79 4.32 3.54 -8.19
N VAL A 80 5.51 3.83 -7.69
CA VAL A 80 6.75 3.13 -8.08
C VAL A 80 6.70 1.68 -7.61
N GLY A 81 6.28 1.43 -6.36
CA GLY A 81 6.11 0.08 -5.82
C GLY A 81 5.13 -0.76 -6.63
N LEU A 82 3.97 -0.20 -6.99
CA LEU A 82 2.99 -0.88 -7.84
C LEU A 82 3.54 -1.20 -9.24
N LYS A 83 4.32 -0.29 -9.84
CA LYS A 83 4.98 -0.53 -11.13
C LYS A 83 5.98 -1.68 -11.04
N LEU A 84 6.86 -1.69 -10.04
CA LEU A 84 7.82 -2.77 -9.82
C LEU A 84 7.14 -4.12 -9.66
N GLN A 85 6.09 -4.18 -8.84
CA GLN A 85 5.32 -5.40 -8.65
C GLN A 85 4.65 -5.87 -9.96
N SER A 86 4.14 -4.93 -10.76
CA SER A 86 3.56 -5.27 -12.07
C SER A 86 4.59 -5.84 -13.05
N GLU A 87 5.82 -5.32 -13.04
CA GLU A 87 6.91 -5.81 -13.88
C GLU A 87 7.36 -7.22 -13.45
N GLU A 88 7.47 -7.48 -12.15
CA GLU A 88 7.76 -8.81 -11.61
C GLU A 88 6.68 -9.82 -12.00
N ASN A 89 5.41 -9.44 -11.87
CA ASN A 89 4.28 -10.28 -12.30
C ASN A 89 4.33 -10.58 -13.80
N LEU A 90 4.67 -9.60 -14.64
CA LEU A 90 4.82 -9.80 -16.08
C LEU A 90 5.97 -10.76 -16.41
N LYS A 91 7.12 -10.64 -15.73
CA LYS A 91 8.25 -11.57 -15.88
C LYS A 91 7.86 -12.99 -15.47
N PHE A 92 7.15 -13.13 -14.36
CA PHE A 92 6.65 -14.42 -13.89
C PHE A 92 5.69 -15.07 -14.90
N LEU A 93 4.70 -14.32 -15.39
CA LEU A 93 3.76 -14.80 -16.41
C LEU A 93 4.46 -15.18 -17.72
N ALA A 94 5.44 -14.39 -18.17
CA ALA A 94 6.23 -14.71 -19.35
C ALA A 94 6.99 -16.03 -19.18
N SER A 95 7.53 -16.30 -17.98
CA SER A 95 8.20 -17.57 -17.69
C SER A 95 7.26 -18.77 -17.75
N ILE A 96 6.02 -18.63 -17.25
CA ILE A 96 4.98 -19.67 -17.32
C ILE A 96 4.60 -19.92 -18.79
N LEU A 97 4.38 -18.85 -19.56
CA LEU A 97 4.03 -18.94 -20.97
C LEU A 97 5.11 -19.70 -21.77
N ASN A 98 6.38 -19.38 -21.53
CA ASN A 98 7.50 -20.04 -22.22
C ASN A 98 7.60 -21.53 -21.87
N LYS A 99 7.41 -21.90 -20.59
CA LYS A 99 7.36 -23.32 -20.19
C LYS A 99 6.21 -24.06 -20.88
N SER A 100 5.03 -23.46 -20.91
CA SER A 100 3.85 -24.04 -21.58
C SER A 100 4.09 -24.23 -23.08
N LYS A 101 4.69 -23.25 -23.76
CA LYS A 101 5.05 -23.36 -25.18
C LYS A 101 5.99 -24.54 -25.45
N ASN A 102 7.00 -24.75 -24.60
CA ASN A 102 7.91 -25.88 -24.73
C ASN A 102 7.17 -27.22 -24.56
N ASN A 103 6.30 -27.32 -23.54
CA ASN A 103 5.49 -28.52 -23.33
C ASN A 103 4.57 -28.82 -24.51
N ILE A 104 3.95 -27.80 -25.11
CA ILE A 104 3.12 -27.96 -26.31
C ILE A 104 3.97 -28.47 -27.48
N ALA A 105 5.16 -27.90 -27.69
CA ALA A 105 6.07 -28.36 -28.75
C ALA A 105 6.48 -29.82 -28.57
N GLU A 106 6.78 -30.24 -27.34
CA GLU A 106 7.08 -31.64 -27.01
C GLU A 106 5.88 -32.57 -27.27
N LEU A 107 4.68 -32.17 -26.84
CA LEU A 107 3.44 -32.92 -27.10
C LEU A 107 3.15 -33.03 -28.60
N THR A 108 3.36 -31.95 -29.37
CA THR A 108 3.21 -31.97 -30.84
C THR A 108 4.20 -32.95 -31.47
N LYS A 109 5.46 -32.96 -31.03
CA LYS A 109 6.47 -33.92 -31.51
C LYS A 109 6.09 -35.38 -31.20
N ILE A 110 5.57 -35.64 -30.00
CA ILE A 110 5.06 -36.97 -29.63
C ILE A 110 3.86 -37.35 -30.52
N ALA A 111 2.94 -36.42 -30.77
CA ALA A 111 1.78 -36.66 -31.63
C ALA A 111 2.15 -36.92 -33.11
N GLU A 112 3.24 -36.33 -33.61
CA GLU A 112 3.80 -36.62 -34.93
C GLU A 112 4.44 -38.00 -34.99
N LEU A 113 5.25 -38.37 -33.98
CA LEU A 113 5.83 -39.71 -33.87
C LEU A 113 4.74 -40.80 -33.78
N LEU A 114 3.69 -40.56 -32.99
CA LEU A 114 2.55 -41.48 -32.89
C LEU A 114 1.79 -41.57 -34.21
N ARG A 115 1.66 -40.47 -34.97
CA ARG A 115 1.07 -40.51 -36.33
C ARG A 115 1.94 -41.30 -37.30
N GLY A 116 3.26 -41.08 -37.30
CA GLY A 116 4.21 -41.83 -38.14
C GLY A 116 4.21 -43.34 -37.84
N ASN A 117 4.23 -43.71 -36.55
CA ASN A 117 4.12 -45.10 -36.12
C ASN A 117 2.72 -45.69 -36.37
N ALA A 118 1.65 -44.89 -36.38
CA ALA A 118 0.31 -45.33 -36.75
C ALA A 118 0.15 -45.52 -38.27
N THR A 119 0.95 -44.81 -39.09
CA THR A 119 1.00 -45.00 -40.55
C THR A 119 1.87 -46.18 -40.97
N GLU A 120 2.89 -46.54 -40.19
CA GLU A 120 3.49 -47.88 -40.23
C GLU A 120 2.55 -48.87 -39.53
N ARG A 121 1.36 -49.08 -40.11
CA ARG A 121 0.68 -50.36 -39.92
C ARG A 121 1.64 -51.40 -40.50
N THR A 122 2.45 -52.04 -39.65
CA THR A 122 2.96 -53.38 -39.95
C THR A 122 1.74 -54.20 -40.32
N GLU A 123 1.51 -54.39 -41.62
CA GLU A 123 0.54 -55.34 -42.10
C GLU A 123 0.90 -56.66 -41.44
N VAL A 124 0.07 -57.07 -40.47
CA VAL A 124 0.23 -58.36 -39.82
C VAL A 124 0.24 -59.38 -40.96
N PRO A 125 1.32 -60.15 -41.17
CA PRO A 125 1.41 -61.09 -42.27
C PRO A 125 0.20 -62.02 -42.25
N GLU A 126 -0.36 -62.33 -43.41
CA GLU A 126 -1.64 -63.06 -43.50
C GLU A 126 -1.64 -64.39 -42.76
N LYS A 127 -0.45 -64.99 -42.64
CA LYS A 127 -0.19 -66.18 -41.83
C LYS A 127 -0.53 -65.97 -40.34
N GLU A 128 -0.10 -64.86 -39.75
CA GLU A 128 -0.36 -64.57 -38.34
C GLU A 128 -1.83 -64.18 -38.11
N LYS A 129 -2.48 -63.56 -39.11
CA LYS A 129 -3.95 -63.35 -39.08
C LYS A 129 -4.70 -64.69 -39.08
N GLN A 130 -4.28 -65.64 -39.94
CA GLN A 130 -4.89 -66.96 -40.00
C GLN A 130 -4.69 -67.75 -38.71
N GLU A 131 -3.49 -67.71 -38.11
CA GLU A 131 -3.23 -68.34 -36.81
C GLU A 131 -4.07 -67.76 -35.66
N ARG A 132 -4.43 -66.47 -35.72
CA ARG A 132 -5.37 -65.86 -34.76
C ARG A 132 -6.80 -66.35 -34.99
N ILE A 133 -7.24 -66.44 -36.24
CA ILE A 133 -8.55 -67.00 -36.59
C ILE A 133 -8.65 -68.46 -36.14
N ASP A 134 -7.63 -69.28 -36.41
CA ASP A 134 -7.61 -70.69 -36.03
C ASP A 134 -7.66 -70.87 -34.51
N ARG A 135 -6.93 -70.04 -33.74
CA ARG A 135 -7.00 -70.03 -32.28
C ARG A 135 -8.42 -69.71 -31.78
N LEU A 136 -9.03 -68.66 -32.31
CA LEU A 136 -10.39 -68.26 -31.95
C LEU A 136 -11.42 -69.34 -32.32
N THR A 137 -11.22 -70.01 -33.45
CA THR A 137 -12.10 -71.09 -33.92
C THR A 137 -12.01 -72.30 -33.00
N ARG A 138 -10.81 -72.66 -32.52
CA ARG A 138 -10.61 -73.73 -31.52
C ARG A 138 -11.30 -73.45 -30.18
N TYR A 139 -11.28 -72.21 -29.71
CA TYR A 139 -12.00 -71.83 -28.48
C TYR A 139 -13.53 -71.90 -28.66
N ARG A 140 -14.02 -71.67 -29.89
CA ARG A 140 -15.44 -71.75 -30.21
C ARG A 140 -15.95 -73.18 -30.31
N THR A 141 -15.13 -74.11 -30.80
CA THR A 141 -15.50 -75.54 -30.94
C THR A 141 -15.30 -76.35 -29.67
N ALA A 142 -14.39 -75.96 -28.77
CA ALA A 142 -14.18 -76.65 -27.49
C ALA A 142 -15.31 -76.43 -26.45
N SER A 143 -16.28 -75.55 -26.74
CA SER A 143 -17.42 -75.23 -25.87
C SER A 143 -18.68 -76.07 -26.17
N VAL A 144 -18.64 -77.01 -27.10
CA VAL A 144 -19.76 -77.91 -27.41
C VAL A 144 -19.29 -79.36 -27.25
N ASN A 145 -19.26 -79.83 -26.01
CA ASN A 145 -19.41 -81.23 -25.60
C ASN A 145 -19.76 -81.26 -24.11
#